data_AF-A0A6V7U6N6-F1
#
_entry.id   AF-A0A6V7U6N6-F1
#
_cell.length_a   1.000
_cell.length_b   1.000
_cell.length_c   1.000
_cell.angle_alpha   90.00
_cell.angle_beta   90.00
_cell.angle_gamma   90.00
#
_symmetry.space_group_name_H-M   'P 1'
#
loop_
_entity.id
_entity.type
_entity.pdbx_description
1 polymer ?
#
loop_
_entity_poly.entity_id
_entity_poly.type
_entity_poly.pdbx_seq_one_letter_code
_entity_poly.pdbx_strand_id
1 'polypeptide(L)'
;MEDISKLELAAHLIMAPPSQVSFQDRKDAESFFMRLREGALSVDSCRQILETTQNHFLMFELARSLVARMLKEWTKFNQEDIRNIALYLLNFPVVHQDLPNFVSTEMFHSAAMIIKRNSLVAHENTFADLLSILETFFNNENQKLQSFGLQIIELVATEFSTIWRSSNISITWDFHLNAKKQFEDVLLKQLMQLSLRTLSNLLSTSPDLNSIIEQQICDKFLRVASLIFCWNFSPKYLYLHFKVIISALRSNTFRPPESWHELFKDTSIITFFMQMHSRIRFNERLCENSMVCLTQLASLIGDALGPSGPIAVVMPLVGNLGERRLATVMGGIDEPVSSRKPILHDLYVQTFVSQMIDLFSDMVLDHEMVSLSLVIYKLFTCHPILIFERFPDELLHRFVDFVAKNILKLTQPTIFLAMKNDQTYSSALGNLFQVWRPLLRSAHIFKENISVLIESHKCCYY
;
A
#
# COMPACT_ATOMS: atom_id res chain seq x y z
N MET A 1 12.53 -29.12 32.43
CA MET A 1 12.22 -27.69 32.43
C MET A 1 13.56 -26.98 32.39
N GLU A 2 13.94 -26.37 31.27
CA GLU A 2 15.02 -25.38 31.33
C GLU A 2 14.60 -24.32 32.34
N ASP A 3 15.51 -23.95 33.21
CA ASP A 3 15.26 -23.05 34.31
C ASP A 3 14.94 -21.66 33.73
N ILE A 4 13.66 -21.26 33.76
CA ILE A 4 13.18 -19.96 33.25
C ILE A 4 14.04 -18.82 33.79
N SER A 5 14.51 -18.95 35.04
CA SER A 5 15.43 -18.03 35.69
C SER A 5 16.71 -17.80 34.89
N LYS A 6 17.25 -18.82 34.22
CA LYS A 6 18.44 -18.70 33.36
C LYS A 6 18.14 -17.97 32.06
N LEU A 7 16.96 -18.19 31.48
CA LEU A 7 16.51 -17.47 30.28
C LEU A 7 16.30 -15.99 30.57
N GLU A 8 15.68 -15.68 31.71
CA GLU A 8 15.44 -14.31 32.15
C GLU A 8 16.74 -13.60 32.53
N LEU A 9 17.68 -14.30 33.16
CA LEU A 9 19.01 -13.78 33.44
C LEU A 9 19.77 -13.46 32.14
N ALA A 10 19.78 -14.38 31.18
CA ALA A 10 20.43 -14.15 29.88
C ALA A 10 19.79 -12.96 29.13
N ALA A 11 18.46 -12.83 29.17
CA ALA A 11 17.74 -11.68 28.62
C ALA A 11 18.16 -10.37 29.30
N HIS A 12 18.28 -10.38 30.63
CA HIS A 12 18.73 -9.21 31.39
C HIS A 12 20.16 -8.80 31.02
N LEU A 13 21.08 -9.76 30.87
CA LEU A 13 22.48 -9.50 30.51
C LEU A 13 22.63 -8.86 29.12
N ILE A 14 21.79 -9.24 28.14
CA ILE A 14 21.80 -8.65 26.79
C ILE A 14 21.27 -7.22 26.80
N MET A 15 20.20 -6.97 27.56
CA MET A 15 19.52 -5.68 27.62
C MET A 15 20.22 -4.66 28.54
N ALA A 16 21.11 -5.11 29.41
CA ALA A 16 21.82 -4.26 30.34
C ALA A 16 22.81 -3.30 29.63
N PRO A 17 23.07 -2.11 30.21
CA PRO A 17 24.06 -1.18 29.71
C PRO A 17 25.45 -1.82 29.55
N PRO A 18 26.21 -1.47 28.50
CA PRO A 18 27.55 -2.03 28.26
C PRO A 18 28.55 -1.78 29.40
N SER A 19 28.28 -0.81 30.27
CA SER A 19 29.10 -0.49 31.44
C SER A 19 28.85 -1.41 32.64
N GLN A 20 27.77 -2.20 32.63
CA GLN A 20 27.32 -2.99 33.78
C GLN A 20 27.52 -4.50 33.62
N VAL A 21 27.86 -4.97 32.42
CA VAL A 21 28.01 -6.39 32.11
C VAL A 21 29.33 -6.63 31.39
N SER A 22 30.02 -7.71 31.77
CA SER A 22 31.28 -8.06 31.11
C SER A 22 31.02 -8.46 29.65
N PHE A 23 32.01 -8.21 28.78
CA PHE A 23 31.93 -8.62 27.37
C PHE A 23 31.68 -10.14 27.24
N GLN A 24 32.29 -10.93 28.13
CA GLN A 24 32.17 -12.39 28.10
C GLN A 24 30.76 -12.85 28.46
N ASP A 25 30.17 -12.32 29.55
CA ASP A 25 28.81 -12.68 29.98
C ASP A 25 27.76 -12.32 28.90
N ARG A 26 27.95 -11.18 28.24
CA ARG A 26 27.09 -10.75 27.14
C ARG A 26 27.22 -11.68 25.92
N LYS A 27 28.44 -12.05 25.55
CA LYS A 27 28.71 -12.99 24.46
C LYS A 27 28.13 -14.38 24.75
N ASP A 28 28.19 -14.83 26.00
CA ASP A 28 27.63 -16.10 26.42
C ASP A 28 26.09 -16.08 26.39
N ALA A 29 25.47 -14.98 26.81
CA ALA A 29 24.03 -14.76 26.67
C ALA A 29 23.60 -14.71 25.20
N GLU A 30 24.33 -14.01 24.32
CA GLU A 30 24.06 -13.99 22.88
C GLU A 30 24.17 -15.39 22.25
N SER A 31 25.21 -16.13 22.59
CA SER A 31 25.41 -17.52 22.15
C SER A 31 24.29 -18.44 22.65
N PHE A 32 23.72 -18.15 23.82
CA PHE A 32 22.56 -18.86 24.34
C PHE A 32 21.31 -18.60 23.47
N PHE A 33 20.98 -17.34 23.14
CA PHE A 33 19.85 -17.03 22.27
C PHE A 33 20.04 -17.50 20.81
N MET A 34 21.27 -17.57 20.33
CA MET A 34 21.55 -18.19 19.03
C MET A 34 21.14 -19.67 19.03
N ARG A 35 21.50 -20.43 20.07
CA ARG A 35 21.05 -21.82 20.24
C ARG A 35 19.54 -21.94 20.37
N LEU A 36 18.89 -21.00 21.06
CA LEU A 36 17.43 -20.93 21.15
C LEU A 36 16.79 -20.85 19.76
N ARG A 37 17.29 -19.94 18.92
CA ARG A 37 16.82 -19.75 17.53
C ARG A 37 17.12 -20.95 16.62
N GLU A 38 18.19 -21.69 16.89
CA GLU A 38 18.53 -22.93 16.17
C GLU A 38 17.62 -24.12 16.52
N GLY A 39 16.79 -23.98 17.57
CA GLY A 39 15.77 -24.94 17.95
C GLY A 39 16.07 -25.71 19.23
N ALA A 40 16.76 -25.10 20.20
CA ALA A 40 17.00 -25.71 21.50
C ALA A 40 15.69 -26.05 22.26
N LEU A 41 14.62 -25.26 22.05
CA LEU A 41 13.32 -25.48 22.66
C LEU A 41 12.31 -26.09 21.69
N SER A 42 11.41 -26.91 22.25
CA SER A 42 10.21 -27.38 21.56
C SER A 42 9.14 -26.27 21.49
N VAL A 43 8.19 -26.39 20.57
CA VAL A 43 7.05 -25.45 20.44
C VAL A 43 6.25 -25.37 21.75
N ASP A 44 5.98 -26.51 22.38
CA ASP A 44 5.25 -26.57 23.66
C ASP A 44 6.04 -25.90 24.79
N SER A 45 7.36 -26.11 24.83
CA SER A 45 8.23 -25.45 25.81
C SER A 45 8.22 -23.93 25.62
N CYS A 46 8.33 -23.43 24.39
CA CYS A 46 8.23 -22.00 24.11
C CYS A 46 6.89 -21.42 24.59
N ARG A 47 5.78 -22.11 24.32
CA ARG A 47 4.45 -21.69 24.77
C ARG A 47 4.34 -21.67 26.30
N GLN A 48 4.80 -22.71 26.99
CA GLN A 48 4.76 -22.74 28.46
C GLN A 48 5.58 -21.61 29.10
N ILE A 49 6.73 -21.26 28.51
CA ILE A 49 7.57 -20.17 29.02
C ILE A 49 6.92 -18.81 28.71
N LEU A 50 6.28 -18.65 27.54
CA LEU A 50 5.55 -17.43 27.19
C LEU A 50 4.44 -17.07 28.19
N GLU A 51 3.74 -18.08 28.71
CA GLU A 51 2.65 -17.90 29.69
C GLU A 51 3.16 -17.56 31.09
N THR A 52 4.44 -17.78 31.38
CA THR A 52 5.00 -17.68 32.74
C THR A 52 5.97 -16.52 32.90
N THR A 53 6.74 -16.18 31.88
CA THR A 53 7.72 -15.09 31.95
C THR A 53 7.04 -13.72 32.01
N GLN A 54 7.68 -12.78 32.72
CA GLN A 54 7.31 -11.36 32.69
C GLN A 54 8.31 -10.53 31.86
N ASN A 55 9.34 -11.17 31.28
CA ASN A 55 10.37 -10.49 30.52
C ASN A 55 9.94 -10.30 29.06
N HIS A 56 9.63 -9.06 28.68
CA HIS A 56 9.19 -8.71 27.33
C HIS A 56 10.19 -9.05 26.21
N PHE A 57 11.49 -8.96 26.48
CA PHE A 57 12.52 -9.35 25.49
C PHE A 57 12.53 -10.86 25.28
N LEU A 58 12.39 -11.64 26.36
CA LEU A 58 12.27 -13.08 26.27
C LEU A 58 10.98 -13.49 25.52
N MET A 59 9.86 -12.82 25.76
CA MET A 59 8.62 -13.06 25.00
C MET A 59 8.81 -12.86 23.49
N PHE A 60 9.49 -11.78 23.10
CA PHE A 60 9.81 -11.48 21.71
C PHE A 60 10.68 -12.58 21.07
N GLU A 61 11.76 -13.00 21.74
CA GLU A 61 12.65 -14.04 21.22
C GLU A 61 11.99 -15.44 21.19
N LEU A 62 11.11 -15.74 22.15
CA LEU A 62 10.36 -16.99 22.18
C LEU A 62 9.33 -17.07 21.05
N ALA A 63 8.62 -15.99 20.74
CA ALA A 63 7.69 -15.95 19.60
C ALA A 63 8.41 -16.27 18.27
N ARG A 64 9.56 -15.63 18.05
CA ARG A 64 10.42 -15.86 16.88
C ARG A 64 10.94 -17.29 16.80
N SER A 65 11.43 -17.81 17.94
CA SER A 65 11.97 -19.17 18.01
C SER A 65 10.89 -20.21 17.79
N LEU A 66 9.68 -19.99 18.34
CA LEU A 66 8.52 -20.84 18.17
C LEU A 66 8.14 -20.95 16.69
N VAL A 67 7.96 -19.84 15.98
CA VAL A 67 7.58 -19.87 14.56
C VAL A 67 8.69 -20.41 13.67
N ALA A 68 9.96 -20.06 13.93
CA ALA A 68 11.09 -20.59 13.18
C ALA A 68 11.17 -22.13 13.30
N ARG A 69 10.95 -22.65 14.50
CA ARG A 69 10.91 -24.08 14.78
C ARG A 69 9.77 -24.77 14.06
N MET A 70 8.57 -24.20 14.18
CA MET A 70 7.35 -24.71 13.56
C MET A 70 7.47 -24.77 12.02
N LEU A 71 8.03 -23.74 11.40
CA LEU A 71 8.27 -23.72 9.94
C LEU A 71 9.32 -24.73 9.49
N LYS A 72 10.34 -25.01 10.31
CA LYS A 72 11.36 -26.04 10.03
C LYS A 72 10.80 -27.45 10.15
N GLU A 73 9.85 -27.66 11.06
CA GLU A 73 9.23 -28.97 11.32
C GLU A 73 7.77 -29.05 10.87
N TRP A 74 7.41 -28.30 9.83
CA TRP A 74 6.02 -28.13 9.40
C TRP A 74 5.26 -29.45 9.22
N THR A 75 5.93 -30.50 8.74
CA THR A 75 5.34 -31.82 8.50
C THR A 75 5.00 -32.62 9.76
N LYS A 76 5.46 -32.19 10.94
CA LYS A 76 5.16 -32.86 12.22
C LYS A 76 3.85 -32.40 12.85
N PHE A 77 3.34 -31.24 12.45
CA PHE A 77 2.14 -30.64 13.02
C PHE A 77 0.93 -30.99 12.16
N ASN A 78 -0.19 -31.30 12.80
CA ASN A 78 -1.45 -31.45 12.09
C ASN A 78 -2.06 -30.05 11.80
N GLN A 79 -3.10 -30.01 10.95
CA GLN A 79 -3.75 -28.74 10.58
C GLN A 79 -4.39 -28.01 11.77
N GLU A 80 -4.89 -28.74 12.76
CA GLU A 80 -5.53 -28.18 13.95
C GLU A 80 -4.49 -27.53 14.88
N ASP A 81 -3.35 -28.16 15.09
CA ASP A 81 -2.22 -27.62 15.87
C ASP A 81 -1.71 -26.33 15.23
N ILE A 82 -1.54 -26.34 13.90
CA ILE A 82 -1.09 -25.16 13.14
C ILE A 82 -2.06 -24.00 13.34
N ARG A 83 -3.36 -24.26 13.20
CA ARG A 83 -4.43 -23.29 13.42
C ARG A 83 -4.42 -22.76 14.85
N ASN A 84 -4.36 -23.66 15.85
CA ASN A 84 -4.40 -23.30 17.26
C ASN A 84 -3.20 -22.43 17.67
N ILE A 85 -2.00 -22.70 17.15
CA ILE A 85 -0.81 -21.89 17.42
C ILE A 85 -0.95 -20.50 16.78
N ALA A 86 -1.42 -20.41 15.54
CA ALA A 86 -1.65 -19.11 14.90
C ALA A 86 -2.68 -18.27 15.68
N LEU A 87 -3.79 -18.89 16.08
CA LEU A 87 -4.84 -18.25 16.89
C LEU A 87 -4.33 -17.84 18.27
N TYR A 88 -3.50 -18.67 18.91
CA TYR A 88 -2.86 -18.35 20.18
C TYR A 88 -2.02 -17.06 20.05
N LEU A 89 -1.14 -16.99 19.04
CA LEU A 89 -0.29 -15.81 18.81
C LEU A 89 -1.10 -14.54 18.49
N LEU A 90 -2.21 -14.66 17.76
CA LEU A 90 -3.11 -13.53 17.48
C LEU A 90 -3.85 -13.03 18.73
N ASN A 91 -4.24 -13.93 19.63
CA ASN A 91 -4.98 -13.56 20.84
C ASN A 91 -4.08 -13.19 22.02
N PHE A 92 -2.81 -13.59 22.01
CA PHE A 92 -1.90 -13.33 23.13
C PHE A 92 -1.80 -11.83 23.49
N PRO A 93 -1.60 -10.88 22.54
CA PRO A 93 -1.59 -9.45 22.87
C PRO A 93 -2.96 -8.86 23.23
N VAL A 94 -4.04 -9.56 22.88
CA VAL A 94 -5.41 -9.14 23.21
C VAL A 94 -5.75 -9.48 24.66
N VAL A 95 -5.32 -10.65 25.10
CA VAL A 95 -5.43 -11.10 26.50
C VAL A 95 -4.48 -10.30 27.40
N HIS A 96 -3.25 -10.07 26.95
CA HIS A 96 -2.24 -9.31 27.69
C HIS A 96 -2.16 -7.87 27.19
N GLN A 97 -3.13 -7.04 27.60
CA GLN A 97 -3.24 -5.67 27.10
C GLN A 97 -2.03 -4.78 27.44
N ASP A 98 -1.23 -5.10 28.45
CA ASP A 98 -0.09 -4.28 28.89
C ASP A 98 1.22 -4.59 28.16
N LEU A 99 1.18 -5.41 27.11
CA LEU A 99 2.38 -5.75 26.34
C LEU A 99 2.94 -4.54 25.56
N PRO A 100 4.28 -4.38 25.52
CA PRO A 100 4.92 -3.43 24.63
C PRO A 100 4.59 -3.68 23.16
N ASN A 101 4.59 -2.60 22.37
CA ASN A 101 4.29 -2.66 20.93
C ASN A 101 5.21 -3.62 20.17
N PHE A 102 6.50 -3.70 20.50
CA PHE A 102 7.44 -4.58 19.79
C PHE A 102 7.12 -6.07 20.00
N VAL A 103 6.65 -6.47 21.20
CA VAL A 103 6.23 -7.84 21.49
C VAL A 103 4.94 -8.16 20.73
N SER A 104 3.94 -7.27 20.82
CA SER A 104 2.66 -7.44 20.13
C SER A 104 2.84 -7.56 18.62
N THR A 105 3.70 -6.71 18.04
CA THR A 105 4.04 -6.74 16.61
C THR A 105 4.67 -8.07 16.22
N GLU A 106 5.60 -8.59 17.03
CA GLU A 106 6.27 -9.86 16.74
C GLU A 106 5.32 -11.06 16.84
N MET A 107 4.40 -11.06 17.80
CA MET A 107 3.37 -12.10 17.92
C MET A 107 2.47 -12.13 16.68
N PHE A 108 1.97 -10.97 16.26
CA PHE A 108 1.16 -10.86 15.04
C PHE A 108 1.96 -11.22 13.78
N HIS A 109 3.24 -10.85 13.71
CA HIS A 109 4.10 -11.21 12.58
C HIS A 109 4.35 -12.72 12.53
N SER A 110 4.64 -13.34 13.66
CA SER A 110 4.79 -14.79 13.79
C SER A 110 3.52 -15.52 13.35
N ALA A 111 2.34 -15.03 13.73
CA ALA A 111 1.07 -15.56 13.24
C ALA A 111 0.92 -15.41 11.71
N ALA A 112 1.27 -14.24 11.14
CA ALA A 112 1.22 -14.00 9.70
C ALA A 112 2.10 -14.98 8.91
N MET A 113 3.29 -15.30 9.42
CA MET A 113 4.19 -16.30 8.80
C MET A 113 3.56 -17.69 8.78
N ILE A 114 2.89 -18.11 9.86
CA ILE A 114 2.16 -19.39 9.93
C ILE A 114 1.00 -19.39 8.94
N ILE A 115 0.20 -18.33 8.90
CA ILE A 115 -0.95 -18.18 8.00
C ILE A 115 -0.52 -18.29 6.54
N LYS A 116 0.56 -17.59 6.14
CA LYS A 116 1.12 -17.68 4.78
C LYS A 116 1.57 -19.09 4.45
N ARG A 117 2.25 -19.77 5.38
CA ARG A 117 2.68 -21.16 5.13
C ARG A 117 1.49 -22.11 5.03
N ASN A 118 0.45 -21.91 5.83
CA ASN A 118 -0.74 -22.76 5.82
C ASN A 118 -1.61 -22.60 4.57
N SER A 119 -1.45 -21.50 3.82
CA SER A 119 -2.20 -21.28 2.58
C SER A 119 -1.94 -22.33 1.49
N LEU A 120 -0.90 -23.15 1.64
CA LEU A 120 -0.59 -24.29 0.75
C LEU A 120 -1.62 -25.41 0.75
N VAL A 121 -2.27 -25.67 1.89
CA VAL A 121 -2.99 -26.94 2.12
C VAL A 121 -4.50 -26.72 2.11
N ALA A 122 -4.96 -25.55 2.54
CA ALA A 122 -6.39 -25.23 2.60
C ALA A 122 -6.88 -24.70 1.25
N HIS A 123 -7.76 -25.46 0.58
CA HIS A 123 -8.40 -25.06 -0.68
C HIS A 123 -9.70 -24.27 -0.48
N GLU A 124 -10.39 -24.46 0.64
CA GLU A 124 -11.63 -23.76 0.99
C GLU A 124 -11.52 -23.31 2.45
N ASN A 125 -11.72 -22.03 2.76
CA ASN A 125 -11.65 -21.41 4.11
C ASN A 125 -10.27 -21.13 4.73
N THR A 126 -9.20 -21.06 3.95
CA THR A 126 -7.83 -20.73 4.42
C THR A 126 -7.75 -19.53 5.36
N PHE A 127 -8.57 -18.51 5.12
CA PHE A 127 -8.53 -17.22 5.82
C PHE A 127 -9.75 -16.94 6.69
N ALA A 128 -10.68 -17.90 6.83
CA ALA A 128 -11.95 -17.69 7.53
C ALA A 128 -11.75 -17.28 8.99
N ASP A 129 -10.83 -17.94 9.69
CA ASP A 129 -10.52 -17.61 11.08
C ASP A 129 -9.97 -16.19 11.23
N LEU A 130 -9.02 -15.81 10.37
CA LEU A 130 -8.44 -14.47 10.38
C LEU A 130 -9.51 -13.41 10.15
N LEU A 131 -10.39 -13.61 9.16
CA LEU A 131 -11.49 -12.70 8.87
C LEU A 131 -12.44 -12.57 10.06
N SER A 132 -12.83 -13.69 10.67
CA SER A 132 -13.74 -13.67 11.83
C SER A 132 -13.17 -12.91 13.02
N ILE A 133 -11.86 -13.01 13.27
CA ILE A 133 -11.15 -12.26 14.32
C ILE A 133 -11.14 -10.77 13.99
N LEU A 134 -10.78 -10.41 12.76
CA LEU A 134 -10.72 -9.02 12.34
C LEU A 134 -12.10 -8.35 12.39
N GLU A 135 -13.14 -9.04 11.95
CA GLU A 135 -14.53 -8.56 12.08
C GLU A 135 -14.91 -8.36 13.55
N THR A 136 -14.54 -9.30 14.43
CA THR A 136 -14.77 -9.16 15.88
C THR A 136 -14.04 -7.95 16.45
N PHE A 137 -12.81 -7.69 16.03
CA PHE A 137 -12.02 -6.56 16.52
C PHE A 137 -12.54 -5.22 16.02
N PHE A 138 -12.99 -5.14 14.77
CA PHE A 138 -13.52 -3.91 14.18
C PHE A 138 -14.93 -3.57 14.63
N ASN A 139 -15.75 -4.57 14.93
CA ASN A 139 -17.11 -4.37 15.47
C ASN A 139 -17.11 -4.06 16.98
N ASN A 140 -15.96 -4.18 17.65
CA ASN A 140 -15.83 -3.86 19.06
C ASN A 140 -15.71 -2.34 19.29
N GLU A 141 -16.31 -1.84 20.36
CA GLU A 141 -16.20 -0.43 20.78
C GLU A 141 -14.78 -0.07 21.25
N ASN A 142 -13.97 -1.07 21.61
CA ASN A 142 -12.60 -0.86 22.05
C ASN A 142 -11.68 -0.48 20.88
N GLN A 143 -11.33 0.81 20.81
CA GLN A 143 -10.39 1.38 19.85
C GLN A 143 -9.02 0.67 19.83
N LYS A 144 -8.57 0.08 20.94
CA LYS A 144 -7.32 -0.69 20.98
C LYS A 144 -7.41 -1.98 20.16
N LEU A 145 -8.56 -2.66 20.18
CA LEU A 145 -8.78 -3.84 19.34
C LEU A 145 -8.82 -3.48 17.86
N GLN A 146 -9.46 -2.36 17.51
CA GLN A 146 -9.44 -1.84 16.14
C GLN A 146 -8.00 -1.53 15.68
N SER A 147 -7.19 -0.94 16.56
CA SER A 147 -5.77 -0.66 16.33
C SER A 147 -4.96 -1.96 16.15
N PHE A 148 -5.25 -3.03 16.91
CA PHE A 148 -4.63 -4.35 16.68
C PHE A 148 -5.10 -4.98 15.37
N GLY A 149 -6.38 -4.88 15.02
CA GLY A 149 -6.91 -5.39 13.75
C GLY A 149 -6.17 -4.80 12.55
N LEU A 150 -5.98 -3.47 12.51
CA LEU A 150 -5.22 -2.82 11.43
C LEU A 150 -3.75 -3.24 11.40
N GLN A 151 -3.13 -3.46 12.57
CA GLN A 151 -1.75 -3.92 12.65
C GLN A 151 -1.58 -5.36 12.16
N ILE A 152 -2.55 -6.24 12.45
CA ILE A 152 -2.59 -7.59 11.91
C ILE A 152 -2.72 -7.54 10.38
N ILE A 153 -3.60 -6.70 9.84
CA ILE A 153 -3.75 -6.53 8.38
C ILE A 153 -2.44 -6.06 7.75
N GLU A 154 -1.79 -5.04 8.32
CA GLU A 154 -0.52 -4.51 7.84
C GLU A 154 0.56 -5.61 7.77
N LEU A 155 0.72 -6.39 8.85
CA LEU A 155 1.72 -7.44 8.94
C LEU A 155 1.42 -8.62 8.01
N VAL A 156 0.16 -9.05 7.91
CA VAL A 156 -0.26 -10.12 7.00
C VAL A 156 -0.05 -9.67 5.55
N ALA A 157 -0.52 -8.50 5.16
CA ALA A 157 -0.32 -7.99 3.81
C ALA A 157 1.18 -7.83 3.47
N THR A 158 1.98 -7.32 4.41
CA THR A 158 3.44 -7.22 4.23
C THR A 158 4.07 -8.60 4.05
N GLU A 159 3.62 -9.59 4.80
CA GLU A 159 4.13 -10.95 4.68
C GLU A 159 3.80 -11.52 3.29
N PHE A 160 2.57 -11.38 2.79
CA PHE A 160 2.18 -11.89 1.47
C PHE A 160 2.73 -11.08 0.29
N SER A 161 3.12 -9.82 0.48
CA SER A 161 3.71 -9.00 -0.60
C SER A 161 5.11 -9.47 -1.00
N THR A 162 5.83 -10.13 -0.08
CA THR A 162 7.19 -10.63 -0.31
C THR A 162 7.21 -11.87 -1.20
N ILE A 163 7.74 -11.68 -2.42
CA ILE A 163 7.96 -12.73 -3.43
C ILE A 163 9.30 -13.47 -3.17
N TRP A 164 10.18 -12.87 -2.36
CA TRP A 164 11.48 -13.43 -2.03
C TRP A 164 11.85 -13.04 -0.60
N ARG A 165 12.22 -14.03 0.21
CA ARG A 165 13.20 -13.82 1.27
C ARG A 165 14.35 -14.78 1.02
N SER A 166 15.57 -14.25 0.99
CA SER A 166 16.76 -15.08 1.08
C SER A 166 16.67 -15.91 2.37
N SER A 167 17.11 -17.16 2.30
CA SER A 167 17.42 -18.02 3.45
C SER A 167 16.26 -18.51 4.34
N ASN A 168 15.40 -19.37 3.81
CA ASN A 168 14.92 -20.53 4.56
C ASN A 168 14.70 -21.70 3.58
N ILE A 169 15.44 -22.79 3.75
CA ILE A 169 15.56 -23.96 2.86
C ILE A 169 14.22 -24.67 2.59
N SER A 170 13.12 -24.26 3.22
CA SER A 170 11.81 -24.91 3.19
C SER A 170 10.77 -24.30 2.23
N ILE A 171 11.06 -23.18 1.56
CA ILE A 171 10.05 -22.46 0.77
C ILE A 171 10.58 -22.05 -0.62
N THR A 172 9.89 -22.47 -1.69
CA THR A 172 10.25 -22.16 -3.08
C THR A 172 9.68 -20.82 -3.55
N TRP A 173 10.27 -20.24 -4.59
CA TRP A 173 9.75 -19.03 -5.23
C TRP A 173 8.32 -19.22 -5.77
N ASP A 174 8.03 -20.36 -6.39
CA ASP A 174 6.69 -20.69 -6.90
C ASP A 174 5.63 -20.69 -5.78
N PHE A 175 6.00 -21.12 -4.57
CA PHE A 175 5.13 -20.99 -3.41
C PHE A 175 4.83 -19.53 -3.11
N HIS A 176 5.86 -18.67 -3.06
CA HIS A 176 5.67 -17.27 -2.69
C HIS A 176 4.74 -16.58 -3.69
N LEU A 177 4.89 -16.89 -4.98
CA LEU A 177 4.04 -16.37 -6.03
C LEU A 177 2.60 -16.89 -5.94
N ASN A 178 2.41 -18.20 -5.71
CA ASN A 178 1.08 -18.79 -5.59
C ASN A 178 0.33 -18.30 -4.34
N ALA A 179 1.01 -18.23 -3.20
CA ALA A 179 0.44 -17.71 -1.95
C ALA A 179 0.03 -16.23 -2.12
N LYS A 180 0.88 -15.43 -2.77
CA LYS A 180 0.56 -14.03 -3.10
C LYS A 180 -0.68 -13.92 -3.99
N LYS A 181 -0.77 -14.73 -5.06
CA LYS A 181 -1.91 -14.73 -5.97
C LYS A 181 -3.21 -15.14 -5.27
N GLN A 182 -3.17 -16.20 -4.46
CA GLN A 182 -4.32 -16.61 -3.65
C GLN A 182 -4.77 -15.51 -2.69
N PHE A 183 -3.83 -14.80 -2.07
CA PHE A 183 -4.12 -13.67 -1.19
C PHE A 183 -4.75 -12.49 -1.95
N GLU A 184 -4.25 -12.17 -3.15
CA GLU A 184 -4.82 -11.16 -4.04
C GLU A 184 -6.28 -11.46 -4.41
N ASP A 185 -6.54 -12.71 -4.80
CA ASP A 185 -7.85 -13.14 -5.32
C ASP A 185 -8.90 -13.28 -4.20
N VAL A 186 -8.50 -13.74 -3.00
CA VAL A 186 -9.44 -14.10 -1.93
C VAL A 186 -9.56 -13.02 -0.87
N LEU A 187 -8.45 -12.48 -0.36
CA LEU A 187 -8.42 -11.78 0.93
C LEU A 187 -8.11 -10.28 0.82
N LEU A 188 -7.19 -9.88 -0.08
CA LEU A 188 -6.67 -8.51 -0.15
C LEU A 188 -7.77 -7.43 -0.27
N LYS A 189 -8.77 -7.67 -1.13
CA LYS A 189 -9.92 -6.75 -1.30
C LYS A 189 -10.74 -6.65 -0.02
N GLN A 190 -10.99 -7.78 0.64
CA GLN A 190 -11.81 -7.81 1.86
C GLN A 190 -11.13 -7.05 2.99
N LEU A 191 -9.81 -7.20 3.15
CA LEU A 191 -9.03 -6.45 4.14
C LEU A 191 -9.06 -4.94 3.90
N MET A 192 -8.98 -4.52 2.63
CA MET A 192 -9.16 -3.10 2.27
C MET A 192 -10.55 -2.60 2.66
N GLN A 193 -11.61 -3.35 2.35
CA GLN A 193 -12.99 -2.96 2.65
C GLN A 193 -13.26 -2.91 4.16
N LEU A 194 -12.75 -3.86 4.94
CA LEU A 194 -12.83 -3.84 6.40
C LEU A 194 -12.13 -2.60 6.97
N SER A 195 -10.90 -2.34 6.51
CA SER A 195 -10.12 -1.17 6.96
C SER A 195 -10.82 0.15 6.63
N LEU A 196 -11.39 0.27 5.42
CA LEU A 196 -12.15 1.44 4.98
C LEU A 196 -13.39 1.68 5.84
N ARG A 197 -14.17 0.63 6.13
CA ARG A 197 -15.37 0.74 6.98
C ARG A 197 -15.01 1.22 8.37
N THR A 198 -13.96 0.66 8.98
CA THR A 198 -13.49 1.05 10.31
C THR A 198 -13.11 2.53 10.35
N LEU A 199 -12.29 3.00 9.40
CA LEU A 199 -11.92 4.42 9.38
C LEU A 199 -13.09 5.34 9.03
N SER A 200 -13.98 4.93 8.13
CA SER A 200 -15.19 5.70 7.80
C SER A 200 -16.08 5.92 9.02
N ASN A 201 -16.26 4.88 9.85
CA ASN A 201 -17.02 4.97 11.09
C ASN A 201 -16.33 5.87 12.12
N LEU A 202 -15.00 5.78 12.23
CA LEU A 202 -14.22 6.66 13.09
C LEU A 202 -14.37 8.13 12.68
N LEU A 203 -14.16 8.46 11.40
CA LEU A 203 -14.27 9.83 10.89
C LEU A 203 -15.69 10.40 10.97
N SER A 204 -16.71 9.53 10.97
CA SER A 204 -18.11 9.94 11.18
C SER A 204 -18.39 10.32 12.63
N THR A 205 -17.66 9.72 13.58
CA THR A 205 -17.85 9.93 15.03
C THR A 205 -16.94 11.04 15.56
N SER A 206 -15.69 11.08 15.10
CA SER A 206 -14.66 12.04 15.51
C SER A 206 -13.96 12.63 14.27
N PRO A 207 -14.52 13.71 13.68
CA PRO A 207 -14.00 14.29 12.44
C PRO A 207 -12.59 14.87 12.59
N ASP A 208 -12.23 15.36 13.78
CA ASP A 208 -10.97 16.07 14.02
C ASP A 208 -9.82 15.18 14.53
N LEU A 209 -10.06 13.87 14.76
CA LEU A 209 -9.04 12.92 15.27
C LEU A 209 -8.28 13.45 16.50
N ASN A 210 -9.02 13.89 17.52
CA ASN A 210 -8.46 14.59 18.67
C ASN A 210 -7.68 13.68 19.62
N SER A 211 -8.02 12.38 19.68
CA SER A 211 -7.34 11.42 20.56
C SER A 211 -6.10 10.79 19.90
N ILE A 212 -5.06 10.56 20.71
CA ILE A 212 -3.83 9.88 20.29
C ILE A 212 -4.14 8.50 19.70
N ILE A 213 -5.12 7.78 20.25
CA ILE A 213 -5.50 6.44 19.78
C ILE A 213 -6.17 6.54 18.40
N GLU A 214 -7.00 7.54 18.17
CA GLU A 214 -7.67 7.78 16.88
C GLU A 214 -6.65 8.12 15.79
N GLN A 215 -5.66 8.97 16.13
CA GLN A 215 -4.55 9.27 15.23
C GLN A 215 -3.71 8.03 14.92
N GLN A 216 -3.50 7.13 15.90
CA GLN A 216 -2.82 5.86 15.68
C GLN A 216 -3.62 4.91 14.77
N ILE A 217 -4.95 4.86 14.92
CA ILE A 217 -5.83 4.09 14.04
C ILE A 217 -5.75 4.66 12.62
N CYS A 218 -5.81 5.98 12.46
CA CYS A 218 -5.66 6.64 11.17
C CYS A 218 -4.29 6.36 10.52
N ASP A 219 -3.20 6.47 11.28
CA ASP A 219 -1.83 6.13 10.85
C ASP A 219 -1.72 4.68 10.36
N LYS A 220 -2.24 3.72 11.14
CA LYS A 220 -2.24 2.30 10.78
C LYS A 220 -3.10 2.03 9.55
N PHE A 221 -4.28 2.63 9.45
CA PHE A 221 -5.12 2.53 8.27
C PHE A 221 -4.39 3.04 7.02
N LEU A 222 -3.74 4.20 7.12
CA LEU A 222 -3.03 4.81 6.01
C LEU A 222 -1.85 3.96 5.54
N ARG A 223 -1.15 3.29 6.47
CA ARG A 223 -0.11 2.30 6.14
C ARG A 223 -0.68 1.07 5.44
N VAL A 224 -1.83 0.56 5.89
CA VAL A 224 -2.54 -0.53 5.21
C VAL A 224 -2.96 -0.11 3.81
N ALA A 225 -3.61 1.04 3.65
CA ALA A 225 -4.08 1.54 2.37
C ALA A 225 -2.91 1.82 1.41
N SER A 226 -1.82 2.43 1.89
CA SER A 226 -0.64 2.70 1.07
C SER A 226 0.03 1.41 0.61
N LEU A 227 0.13 0.40 1.47
CA LEU A 227 0.63 -0.93 1.13
C LEU A 227 -0.24 -1.62 0.07
N ILE A 228 -1.57 -1.59 0.23
CA ILE A 228 -2.52 -2.23 -0.70
C ILE A 228 -2.56 -1.48 -2.04
N PHE A 229 -2.48 -0.16 -2.06
CA PHE A 229 -2.47 0.60 -3.30
C PHE A 229 -1.12 0.54 -4.03
N CYS A 230 -0.02 0.36 -3.30
CA CYS A 230 1.28 0.02 -3.88
C CYS A 230 1.40 -1.47 -4.23
N TRP A 231 0.34 -2.26 -4.05
CA TRP A 231 0.37 -3.68 -4.30
C TRP A 231 0.63 -3.96 -5.78
N ASN A 232 1.63 -4.79 -6.01
CA ASN A 232 2.03 -5.17 -7.34
C ASN A 232 1.33 -6.47 -7.74
N PHE A 233 0.17 -6.34 -8.37
CA PHE A 233 -0.69 -7.47 -8.72
C PHE A 233 -0.02 -8.47 -9.67
N SER A 234 -0.27 -9.75 -9.43
CA SER A 234 0.28 -10.82 -10.25
C SER A 234 -0.37 -10.81 -11.64
N PRO A 235 0.41 -10.86 -12.74
CA PRO A 235 -0.17 -10.82 -14.09
C PRO A 235 -1.00 -12.07 -14.38
N LYS A 236 -2.09 -11.92 -15.15
CA LYS A 236 -3.00 -13.01 -15.53
C LYS A 236 -2.31 -14.13 -16.31
N TYR A 237 -1.31 -13.79 -17.13
CA TYR A 237 -0.57 -14.74 -17.99
C TYR A 237 0.88 -14.84 -17.53
N LEU A 238 1.13 -15.70 -16.55
CA LEU A 238 2.47 -16.05 -16.08
C LEU A 238 2.96 -17.27 -16.84
N TYR A 239 3.67 -17.11 -17.97
CA TYR A 239 4.52 -18.23 -18.45
C TYR A 239 5.71 -17.86 -19.35
N LEU A 240 5.81 -16.65 -19.92
CA LEU A 240 6.91 -16.33 -20.83
C LEU A 240 7.53 -14.95 -20.52
N HIS A 241 8.82 -14.98 -20.15
CA HIS A 241 9.74 -13.85 -19.97
C HIS A 241 9.88 -13.24 -18.57
N PHE A 242 10.78 -13.85 -17.79
CA PHE A 242 11.37 -13.33 -16.54
C PHE A 242 11.82 -11.85 -16.61
N LYS A 243 12.30 -11.37 -17.77
CA LYS A 243 12.71 -9.96 -17.97
C LYS A 243 11.54 -8.97 -17.99
N VAL A 244 10.37 -9.37 -18.50
CA VAL A 244 9.14 -8.54 -18.50
C VAL A 244 8.52 -8.51 -17.11
N ILE A 245 8.62 -9.60 -16.36
CA ILE A 245 8.20 -9.65 -14.95
C ILE A 245 9.06 -8.66 -14.14
N ILE A 246 10.39 -8.65 -14.27
CA ILE A 246 11.24 -7.70 -13.55
C ILE A 246 10.99 -6.23 -13.94
N SER A 247 10.66 -5.93 -15.20
CA SER A 247 10.32 -4.55 -15.59
C SER A 247 8.92 -4.14 -15.13
N ALA A 248 7.93 -5.05 -15.20
CA ALA A 248 6.59 -4.85 -14.64
C ALA A 248 6.65 -4.72 -13.10
N LEU A 249 7.57 -5.42 -12.44
CA LEU A 249 7.83 -5.30 -11.01
C LEU A 249 8.34 -3.91 -10.59
N ARG A 250 8.79 -3.06 -11.53
CA ARG A 250 9.22 -1.67 -11.29
C ARG A 250 8.13 -0.64 -11.62
N SER A 251 6.98 -1.07 -12.13
CA SER A 251 5.86 -0.18 -12.43
C SER A 251 5.04 0.04 -11.15
N ASN A 252 5.22 1.19 -10.49
CA ASN A 252 4.40 1.61 -9.35
C ASN A 252 3.00 2.08 -9.78
N THR A 253 2.38 1.44 -10.78
CA THR A 253 1.01 1.74 -11.20
C THR A 253 0.05 0.80 -10.50
N PHE A 254 -1.02 1.34 -9.93
CA PHE A 254 -2.04 0.56 -9.26
C PHE A 254 -2.96 -0.11 -10.29
N ARG A 255 -2.91 -1.45 -10.37
CA ARG A 255 -3.64 -2.26 -11.37
C ARG A 255 -4.45 -3.40 -10.76
N PRO A 256 -5.49 -3.10 -9.97
CA PRO A 256 -6.32 -4.14 -9.38
C PRO A 256 -7.14 -4.90 -10.44
N PRO A 257 -7.46 -6.18 -10.19
CA PRO A 257 -8.27 -6.99 -11.09
C PRO A 257 -9.73 -6.54 -11.13
N GLU A 258 -10.50 -7.05 -12.08
CA GLU A 258 -11.93 -6.75 -12.29
C GLU A 258 -12.79 -6.96 -11.03
N SER A 259 -12.41 -7.90 -10.16
CA SER A 259 -13.11 -8.11 -8.89
C SER A 259 -13.16 -6.86 -8.00
N TRP A 260 -12.30 -5.87 -8.22
CA TRP A 260 -12.28 -4.59 -7.50
C TRP A 260 -13.19 -3.52 -8.10
N HIS A 261 -13.87 -3.80 -9.22
CA HIS A 261 -14.70 -2.83 -9.95
C HIS A 261 -15.69 -2.08 -9.04
N GLU A 262 -16.42 -2.81 -8.21
CA GLU A 262 -17.41 -2.22 -7.29
C GLU A 262 -16.81 -1.22 -6.28
N LEU A 263 -15.49 -1.28 -5.99
CA LEU A 263 -14.84 -0.31 -5.11
C LEU A 263 -14.64 1.06 -5.79
N PHE A 264 -14.48 1.09 -7.12
CA PHE A 264 -14.14 2.30 -7.88
C PHE A 264 -15.32 2.88 -8.67
N LYS A 265 -16.40 2.10 -8.83
CA LYS A 265 -17.59 2.42 -9.61
C LYS A 265 -18.23 3.77 -9.27
N ASP A 266 -18.38 4.07 -7.98
CA ASP A 266 -19.09 5.28 -7.53
C ASP A 266 -18.17 6.47 -7.28
N THR A 267 -16.87 6.36 -7.61
CA THR A 267 -15.80 7.34 -7.34
C THR A 267 -15.68 7.86 -5.90
N SER A 268 -16.51 7.36 -4.98
CA SER A 268 -16.58 7.74 -3.56
C SER A 268 -15.27 7.52 -2.81
N ILE A 269 -14.47 6.54 -3.25
CA ILE A 269 -13.13 6.31 -2.71
C ILE A 269 -12.20 7.50 -2.94
N ILE A 270 -12.32 8.20 -4.07
CA ILE A 270 -11.55 9.43 -4.33
C ILE A 270 -11.96 10.48 -3.29
N THR A 271 -13.26 10.72 -3.16
CA THR A 271 -13.81 11.67 -2.19
C THR A 271 -13.37 11.37 -0.77
N PHE A 272 -13.40 10.10 -0.38
CA PHE A 272 -12.95 9.66 0.93
C PHE A 272 -11.49 10.02 1.19
N PHE A 273 -10.57 9.67 0.28
CA PHE A 273 -9.14 9.93 0.47
C PHE A 273 -8.80 11.44 0.36
N MET A 274 -9.49 12.20 -0.49
CA MET A 274 -9.31 13.66 -0.59
C MET A 274 -9.76 14.37 0.70
N GLN A 275 -10.95 14.04 1.21
CA GLN A 275 -11.47 14.59 2.46
C GLN A 275 -10.66 14.14 3.69
N MET A 276 -10.11 12.93 3.65
CA MET A 276 -9.26 12.45 4.73
C MET A 276 -7.92 13.21 4.72
N HIS A 277 -7.28 13.34 3.56
CA HIS A 277 -6.05 14.13 3.42
C HIS A 277 -6.25 15.59 3.85
N SER A 278 -7.37 16.22 3.47
CA SER A 278 -7.65 17.61 3.82
C SER A 278 -7.67 17.86 5.34
N ARG A 279 -8.03 16.86 6.14
CA ARG A 279 -8.07 16.94 7.61
C ARG A 279 -6.70 16.72 8.26
N ILE A 280 -5.88 15.85 7.69
CA ILE A 280 -4.59 15.43 8.30
C ILE A 280 -3.37 16.11 7.70
N ARG A 281 -3.53 16.92 6.65
CA ARG A 281 -2.43 17.49 5.87
C ARG A 281 -1.40 18.30 6.67
N PHE A 282 -1.81 18.90 7.79
CA PHE A 282 -0.91 19.65 8.68
C PHE A 282 -0.10 18.76 9.62
N ASN A 283 -0.43 17.47 9.73
CA ASN A 283 0.33 16.50 10.49
C ASN A 283 1.31 15.79 9.54
N GLU A 284 2.58 16.21 9.56
CA GLU A 284 3.64 15.70 8.67
C GLU A 284 3.70 14.16 8.66
N ARG A 285 3.54 13.53 9.83
CA ARG A 285 3.60 12.07 9.97
C ARG A 285 2.45 11.36 9.24
N LEU A 286 1.23 11.88 9.33
CA LEU A 286 0.06 11.27 8.69
C LEU A 286 -0.03 11.63 7.20
N CYS A 287 0.43 12.83 6.85
CA CYS A 287 0.35 13.37 5.50
C CYS A 287 1.10 12.50 4.48
N GLU A 288 2.26 11.96 4.82
CA GLU A 288 3.09 11.17 3.90
C GLU A 288 2.32 9.97 3.30
N ASN A 289 1.79 9.09 4.15
CA ASN A 289 1.05 7.91 3.67
C ASN A 289 -0.25 8.29 2.95
N SER A 290 -0.91 9.38 3.35
CA SER A 290 -2.10 9.87 2.65
C SER A 290 -1.78 10.36 1.23
N MET A 291 -0.65 11.04 1.04
CA MET A 291 -0.18 11.46 -0.27
C MET A 291 0.26 10.28 -1.13
N VAL A 292 0.85 9.24 -0.53
CA VAL A 292 1.13 7.98 -1.24
C VAL A 292 -0.17 7.35 -1.74
N CYS A 293 -1.23 7.34 -0.92
CA CYS A 293 -2.53 6.82 -1.35
C CYS A 293 -3.11 7.61 -2.53
N LEU A 294 -3.13 8.95 -2.46
CA LEU A 294 -3.58 9.81 -3.57
C LEU A 294 -2.74 9.59 -4.83
N THR A 295 -1.43 9.47 -4.68
CA THR A 295 -0.50 9.18 -5.76
C THR A 295 -0.81 7.84 -6.44
N GLN A 296 -1.15 6.80 -5.68
CA GLN A 296 -1.50 5.51 -6.27
C GLN A 296 -2.89 5.52 -6.92
N LEU A 297 -3.87 6.17 -6.30
CA LEU A 297 -5.20 6.36 -6.87
C LEU A 297 -5.17 7.13 -8.19
N ALA A 298 -4.26 8.10 -8.34
CA ALA A 298 -3.98 8.81 -9.59
C ALA A 298 -3.35 7.94 -10.69
N SER A 299 -2.80 6.77 -10.34
CA SER A 299 -2.25 5.80 -11.28
C SER A 299 -3.13 4.58 -11.52
N LEU A 300 -4.39 4.63 -11.06
CA LEU A 300 -5.32 3.52 -11.23
C LEU A 300 -5.60 3.25 -12.70
N ILE A 301 -5.20 2.08 -13.19
CA ILE A 301 -5.44 1.63 -14.56
C ILE A 301 -5.75 0.14 -14.62
N GLY A 302 -6.38 -0.31 -15.70
CA GLY A 302 -6.67 -1.72 -15.94
C GLY A 302 -8.12 -2.09 -15.67
N ASP A 303 -8.36 -3.39 -15.49
CA ASP A 303 -9.67 -4.02 -15.62
C ASP A 303 -10.71 -3.54 -14.58
N ALA A 304 -10.26 -3.05 -13.41
CA ALA A 304 -11.17 -2.54 -12.38
C ALA A 304 -11.98 -1.31 -12.83
N LEU A 305 -11.49 -0.51 -13.77
CA LEU A 305 -12.23 0.64 -14.33
C LEU A 305 -13.17 0.23 -15.47
N GLY A 306 -13.37 -1.07 -15.68
CA GLY A 306 -14.16 -1.63 -16.76
C GLY A 306 -13.38 -1.71 -18.09
N PRO A 307 -13.98 -2.31 -19.13
CA PRO A 307 -13.36 -2.33 -20.45
C PRO A 307 -13.15 -0.89 -20.90
N SER A 308 -11.89 -0.53 -21.13
CA SER A 308 -11.58 0.68 -21.87
C SER A 308 -12.30 0.55 -23.20
N GLY A 309 -13.36 1.35 -23.43
CA GLY A 309 -13.97 1.45 -24.77
C GLY A 309 -12.86 1.63 -25.81
N PRO A 310 -13.05 1.23 -27.08
CA PRO A 310 -12.08 0.71 -28.07
C PRO A 310 -10.66 1.33 -28.11
N ILE A 311 -9.94 1.30 -26.99
CA ILE A 311 -8.63 1.93 -26.75
C ILE A 311 -7.70 0.92 -26.05
N ALA A 312 -8.08 -0.35 -25.99
CA ALA A 312 -7.11 -1.41 -25.80
C ALA A 312 -6.30 -1.58 -27.11
N VAL A 313 -4.98 -1.54 -26.97
CA VAL A 313 -3.93 -1.67 -28.01
C VAL A 313 -3.49 -0.37 -28.70
N VAL A 314 -2.83 0.50 -27.94
CA VAL A 314 -1.58 1.09 -28.42
C VAL A 314 -0.50 0.84 -27.37
N MET A 315 0.04 -0.38 -27.34
CA MET A 315 1.39 -0.57 -26.79
C MET A 315 2.37 0.15 -27.74
N PRO A 316 3.38 0.88 -27.22
CA PRO A 316 4.47 1.36 -28.05
C PRO A 316 5.35 0.16 -28.39
N LEU A 317 4.97 -0.62 -29.41
CA LEU A 317 5.96 -1.41 -30.12
C LEU A 317 6.81 -0.42 -30.91
N VAL A 318 8.05 -0.26 -30.45
CA VAL A 318 9.13 0.37 -31.20
C VAL A 318 9.17 -0.28 -32.59
N GLY A 319 8.79 0.45 -33.64
CA GLY A 319 8.80 -0.06 -35.00
C GLY A 319 8.06 0.84 -35.98
N ASN A 320 8.83 1.73 -36.62
CA ASN A 320 8.65 2.43 -37.90
C ASN A 320 7.29 3.04 -38.31
N LEU A 321 7.39 4.27 -38.81
CA LEU A 321 6.35 5.03 -39.49
C LEU A 321 5.72 4.23 -40.65
N GLY A 322 4.39 4.18 -40.68
CA GLY A 322 3.62 3.73 -41.83
C GLY A 322 2.20 3.33 -41.46
N GLU A 323 1.23 4.20 -41.79
CA GLU A 323 -0.20 3.88 -41.93
C GLU A 323 -0.97 3.37 -40.69
N ARG A 324 -1.50 4.32 -39.91
CA ARG A 324 -2.63 4.07 -39.00
C ARG A 324 -3.91 3.87 -39.81
N ARG A 325 -4.32 2.63 -40.06
CA ARG A 325 -5.72 2.33 -40.39
C ARG A 325 -6.52 2.27 -39.09
N LEU A 326 -7.47 3.19 -38.97
CA LEU A 326 -8.57 3.14 -38.00
C LEU A 326 -9.31 1.81 -38.20
N ALA A 327 -9.12 0.87 -37.27
CA ALA A 327 -9.98 -0.30 -37.19
C ALA A 327 -11.30 0.12 -36.52
N THR A 328 -12.22 0.63 -37.33
CA THR A 328 -13.64 0.81 -36.98
C THR A 328 -14.24 -0.58 -36.75
N VAL A 329 -14.39 -1.00 -35.50
CA VAL A 329 -15.25 -2.13 -35.17
C VAL A 329 -16.69 -1.63 -35.23
N MET A 330 -17.44 -2.15 -36.20
CA MET A 330 -18.86 -1.93 -36.38
C MET A 330 -19.63 -2.32 -35.12
N GLY A 331 -20.23 -1.33 -34.46
CA GLY A 331 -21.26 -1.50 -33.46
C GLY A 331 -22.21 -0.31 -33.50
N GLY A 332 -23.42 -0.52 -34.00
CA GLY A 332 -24.59 0.35 -33.86
C GLY A 332 -24.41 1.81 -34.27
N ILE A 333 -24.60 2.11 -35.55
CA ILE A 333 -24.99 3.46 -35.99
C ILE A 333 -26.44 3.65 -35.48
N ASP A 334 -26.75 4.84 -34.93
CA ASP A 334 -28.07 5.30 -34.44
C ASP A 334 -28.36 5.25 -32.92
N GLU A 335 -27.38 5.57 -32.06
CA GLU A 335 -27.71 6.12 -30.73
C GLU A 335 -27.21 7.57 -30.59
N PRO A 336 -28.08 8.53 -30.18
CA PRO A 336 -27.69 9.92 -30.00
C PRO A 336 -26.56 10.05 -28.98
N VAL A 337 -25.62 10.98 -29.20
CA VAL A 337 -24.45 11.20 -28.33
C VAL A 337 -24.86 11.45 -26.86
N SER A 338 -26.08 11.92 -26.60
CA SER A 338 -26.63 12.13 -25.25
C SER A 338 -27.11 10.85 -24.53
N SER A 339 -27.15 9.68 -25.20
CA SER A 339 -27.56 8.40 -24.58
C SER A 339 -26.40 7.45 -24.27
N ARG A 340 -25.17 7.78 -24.70
CA ARG A 340 -23.99 6.97 -24.36
C ARG A 340 -23.65 7.16 -22.89
N LYS A 341 -23.74 6.07 -22.11
CA LYS A 341 -23.32 6.07 -20.70
C LYS A 341 -21.89 6.60 -20.57
N PRO A 342 -21.61 7.47 -19.59
CA PRO A 342 -20.26 7.99 -19.38
C PRO A 342 -19.29 6.83 -19.14
N ILE A 343 -18.14 6.88 -19.80
CA ILE A 343 -17.08 5.89 -19.62
C ILE A 343 -16.58 6.03 -18.18
N LEU A 344 -16.67 4.95 -17.38
CA LEU A 344 -16.29 4.99 -15.96
C LEU A 344 -14.87 5.52 -15.75
N HIS A 345 -13.94 5.14 -16.61
CA HIS A 345 -12.56 5.64 -16.57
C HIS A 345 -12.50 7.17 -16.70
N ASP A 346 -13.26 7.76 -17.62
CA ASP A 346 -13.30 9.22 -17.79
C ASP A 346 -13.87 9.88 -16.54
N LEU A 347 -14.99 9.37 -16.01
CA LEU A 347 -15.62 9.88 -14.80
C LEU A 347 -14.67 9.83 -13.59
N TYR A 348 -13.92 8.74 -13.46
CA TYR A 348 -12.94 8.57 -12.39
C TYR A 348 -11.84 9.63 -12.46
N VAL A 349 -11.20 9.81 -13.63
CA VAL A 349 -10.12 10.80 -13.78
C VAL A 349 -10.66 12.23 -13.65
N GLN A 350 -11.85 12.53 -14.18
CA GLN A 350 -12.49 13.84 -14.02
C GLN A 350 -12.77 14.17 -12.55
N THR A 351 -13.34 13.21 -11.82
CA THR A 351 -13.62 13.36 -10.38
C THR A 351 -12.33 13.60 -9.60
N PHE A 352 -11.28 12.82 -9.89
CA PHE A 352 -9.98 12.97 -9.25
C PHE A 352 -9.36 14.35 -9.50
N VAL A 353 -9.31 14.79 -10.76
CA VAL A 353 -8.73 16.08 -11.13
C VAL A 353 -9.50 17.23 -10.50
N SER A 354 -10.84 17.20 -10.53
CA SER A 354 -11.66 18.25 -9.93
C SER A 354 -11.36 18.41 -8.44
N GLN A 355 -11.44 17.31 -7.67
CA GLN A 355 -11.23 17.37 -6.23
C GLN A 355 -9.79 17.68 -5.84
N MET A 356 -8.81 17.22 -6.63
CA MET A 356 -7.41 17.58 -6.43
C MET A 356 -7.22 19.09 -6.59
N ILE A 357 -7.79 19.70 -7.64
CA ILE A 357 -7.70 21.16 -7.83
C ILE A 357 -8.35 21.87 -6.65
N ASP A 358 -9.56 21.46 -6.24
CA ASP A 358 -10.28 22.10 -5.13
C ASP A 358 -9.52 21.99 -3.79
N LEU A 359 -8.77 20.91 -3.58
CA LEU A 359 -7.98 20.67 -2.36
C LEU A 359 -6.68 21.50 -2.31
N PHE A 360 -6.05 21.72 -3.47
CA PHE A 360 -4.70 22.28 -3.57
C PHE A 360 -4.64 23.68 -4.20
N SER A 361 -5.77 24.23 -4.67
CA SER A 361 -5.81 25.56 -5.33
C SER A 361 -5.39 26.69 -4.40
N ASP A 362 -5.80 26.62 -3.13
CA ASP A 362 -5.61 27.71 -2.18
C ASP A 362 -4.18 27.71 -1.64
N MET A 363 -3.71 26.54 -1.22
CA MET A 363 -2.38 26.37 -0.64
C MET A 363 -1.91 24.93 -0.84
N VAL A 364 -0.66 24.79 -1.25
CA VAL A 364 0.08 23.54 -1.22
C VAL A 364 1.21 23.72 -0.23
N LEU A 365 1.31 22.80 0.73
CA LEU A 365 2.32 22.80 1.78
C LEU A 365 3.65 22.28 1.22
N ASP A 366 4.76 22.73 1.80
CA ASP A 366 6.10 22.39 1.32
C ASP A 366 6.35 20.86 1.30
N HIS A 367 5.91 20.15 2.34
CA HIS A 367 6.02 18.68 2.42
C HIS A 367 5.08 17.91 1.47
N GLU A 368 4.10 18.58 0.84
CA GLU A 368 3.20 17.98 -0.13
C GLU A 368 3.68 18.16 -1.57
N MET A 369 4.49 19.19 -1.85
CA MET A 369 4.84 19.62 -3.21
C MET A 369 5.39 18.48 -4.09
N VAL A 370 6.33 17.70 -3.56
CA VAL A 370 6.94 16.58 -4.30
C VAL A 370 5.89 15.53 -4.63
N SER A 371 5.07 15.15 -3.65
CA SER A 371 4.03 14.15 -3.85
C SER A 371 2.91 14.64 -4.79
N LEU A 372 2.49 15.90 -4.69
CA LEU A 372 1.52 16.50 -5.60
C LEU A 372 2.04 16.52 -7.04
N SER A 373 3.31 16.88 -7.25
CA SER A 373 3.92 16.83 -8.58
C SER A 373 3.90 15.41 -9.17
N LEU A 374 4.07 14.39 -8.32
CA LEU A 374 4.05 12.99 -8.72
C LEU A 374 2.64 12.51 -9.02
N VAL A 375 1.63 12.98 -8.28
CA VAL A 375 0.20 12.78 -8.60
C VAL A 375 -0.09 13.30 -10.00
N ILE A 376 0.26 14.56 -10.29
CA ILE A 376 0.05 15.19 -11.61
C ILE A 376 0.79 14.40 -12.70
N TYR A 377 2.05 14.03 -12.45
CA TYR A 377 2.83 13.20 -13.36
C TYR A 377 2.16 11.87 -13.67
N LYS A 378 1.63 11.18 -12.66
CA LYS A 378 0.93 9.90 -12.84
C LYS A 378 -0.37 10.06 -13.62
N LEU A 379 -1.16 11.12 -13.40
CA LEU A 379 -2.36 11.38 -14.18
C LEU A 379 -2.06 11.43 -15.68
N PHE A 380 -0.99 12.11 -16.09
CA PHE A 380 -0.63 12.24 -17.50
C PHE A 380 0.11 11.03 -18.09
N THR A 381 0.83 10.27 -17.28
CA THR A 381 1.63 9.12 -17.75
C THR A 381 0.89 7.80 -17.69
N CYS A 382 -0.09 7.66 -16.80
CA CYS A 382 -0.90 6.45 -16.67
C CYS A 382 -2.14 6.49 -17.55
N HIS A 383 -2.70 7.67 -17.84
CA HIS A 383 -3.93 7.81 -18.60
C HIS A 383 -3.67 8.27 -20.04
N PRO A 384 -4.39 7.70 -21.04
CA PRO A 384 -4.31 8.18 -22.42
C PRO A 384 -4.69 9.65 -22.54
N ILE A 385 -3.95 10.40 -23.38
CA ILE A 385 -4.20 11.84 -23.59
C ILE A 385 -5.63 12.15 -24.06
N LEU A 386 -6.26 11.22 -24.80
CA LEU A 386 -7.62 11.32 -25.32
C LEU A 386 -8.69 11.39 -24.22
N ILE A 387 -8.39 10.96 -23.00
CA ILE A 387 -9.32 11.11 -21.87
C ILE A 387 -9.51 12.59 -21.53
N PHE A 388 -8.42 13.36 -21.57
CA PHE A 388 -8.46 14.80 -21.25
C PHE A 388 -9.20 15.60 -22.32
N GLU A 389 -9.21 15.15 -23.58
CA GLU A 389 -10.03 15.76 -24.64
C GLU A 389 -11.53 15.67 -24.32
N ARG A 390 -11.95 14.59 -23.64
CA ARG A 390 -13.34 14.35 -23.24
C ARG A 390 -13.74 15.03 -21.93
N PHE A 391 -12.86 15.83 -21.33
CA PHE A 391 -13.19 16.62 -20.15
C PHE A 391 -14.15 17.76 -20.50
N PRO A 392 -14.97 18.22 -19.53
CA PRO A 392 -15.60 19.53 -19.64
C PRO A 392 -14.54 20.62 -19.84
N ASP A 393 -14.79 21.55 -20.77
CA ASP A 393 -13.80 22.60 -21.14
C ASP A 393 -13.34 23.41 -19.93
N GLU A 394 -14.26 23.71 -19.00
CA GLU A 394 -13.95 24.42 -17.76
C GLU A 394 -12.98 23.65 -16.86
N LEU A 395 -13.19 22.34 -16.70
CA LEU A 395 -12.32 21.50 -15.88
C LEU A 395 -10.93 21.38 -16.51
N LEU A 396 -10.86 21.17 -17.82
CA LEU A 396 -9.59 21.08 -18.53
C LEU A 396 -8.81 22.40 -18.46
N HIS A 397 -9.50 23.54 -18.64
CA HIS A 397 -8.90 24.86 -18.49
C HIS A 397 -8.32 25.06 -17.09
N ARG A 398 -9.13 24.78 -16.04
CA ARG A 398 -8.68 24.86 -14.64
C ARG A 398 -7.47 23.95 -14.39
N PHE A 399 -7.45 22.76 -14.97
CA PHE A 399 -6.35 21.82 -14.78
C PHE A 399 -5.05 22.27 -15.44
N VAL A 400 -5.10 22.72 -16.70
CA VAL A 400 -3.93 23.24 -17.42
C VAL A 400 -3.35 24.46 -16.69
N ASP A 401 -4.22 25.40 -16.29
CA ASP A 401 -3.83 26.60 -15.54
C ASP A 401 -3.22 26.23 -14.17
N PHE A 402 -3.81 25.25 -13.46
CA PHE A 402 -3.27 24.75 -12.20
C PHE A 402 -1.86 24.17 -12.36
N VAL A 403 -1.61 23.35 -13.39
CA VAL A 403 -0.27 22.81 -13.67
C VAL A 403 0.71 23.93 -14.00
N ALA A 404 0.33 24.87 -14.86
CA ALA A 404 1.18 25.98 -15.27
C ALA A 404 1.57 26.86 -14.09
N LYS A 405 0.62 27.23 -13.22
CA LYS A 405 0.84 27.99 -11.99
C LYS A 405 1.80 27.29 -11.04
N ASN A 406 1.67 25.98 -10.86
CA ASN A 406 2.57 25.21 -10.00
C ASN A 406 4.00 25.16 -10.55
N ILE A 407 4.18 25.04 -11.87
CA ILE A 407 5.52 25.14 -12.48
C ILE A 407 6.15 26.51 -12.21
N LEU A 408 5.40 27.59 -12.44
CA LEU A 408 5.90 28.96 -12.23
C LEU A 408 6.26 29.21 -10.75
N LYS A 409 5.38 28.78 -9.83
CA LYS A 409 5.61 28.89 -8.38
C LYS A 409 6.87 28.16 -7.93
N LEU A 410 7.17 26.99 -8.50
CA LEU A 410 8.32 26.17 -8.13
C LEU A 410 9.64 26.60 -8.80
N THR A 411 9.58 27.28 -9.95
CA THR A 411 10.77 27.59 -10.75
C THR A 411 11.80 28.41 -9.97
N GLN A 412 11.39 29.56 -9.41
CA GLN A 412 12.31 30.44 -8.68
C GLN A 412 12.87 29.80 -7.40
N PRO A 413 12.05 29.20 -6.50
CA PRO A 413 12.56 28.51 -5.31
C PRO A 413 13.53 27.37 -5.64
N THR A 414 13.24 26.59 -6.69
CA THR A 414 14.10 25.47 -7.10
C THR A 414 15.46 25.96 -7.57
N ILE A 415 15.52 27.02 -8.39
CA ILE A 415 16.79 27.60 -8.86
C ILE A 415 17.61 28.12 -7.67
N PHE A 416 16.96 28.85 -6.75
CA PHE A 416 17.62 29.39 -5.57
C PHE A 416 18.17 28.32 -4.63
N LEU A 417 17.40 27.25 -4.37
CA LEU A 417 17.85 26.12 -3.56
C LEU A 417 18.97 25.33 -4.25
N ALA A 418 18.89 25.14 -5.57
CA ALA A 418 19.94 24.47 -6.33
C ALA A 418 21.28 25.21 -6.25
N MET A 419 21.27 26.55 -6.20
CA MET A 419 22.49 27.37 -5.96
C MET A 419 23.11 27.10 -4.58
N LYS A 420 22.32 26.61 -3.62
CA LYS A 420 22.77 26.23 -2.27
C LYS A 420 23.04 24.72 -2.13
N ASN A 421 23.13 23.99 -3.25
CA ASN A 421 23.24 22.52 -3.29
C ASN A 421 22.05 21.79 -2.62
N ASP A 422 20.90 22.43 -2.51
CA ASP A 422 19.66 21.84 -2.02
C ASP A 422 18.75 21.46 -3.20
N GLN A 423 18.35 20.20 -3.28
CA GLN A 423 17.58 19.63 -4.37
C GLN A 423 16.11 19.36 -4.00
N THR A 424 15.61 19.93 -2.89
CA THR A 424 14.28 19.66 -2.33
C THR A 424 13.15 19.70 -3.38
N TYR A 425 13.12 20.72 -4.24
CA TYR A 425 12.08 20.90 -5.26
C TYR A 425 12.47 20.45 -6.68
N SER A 426 13.68 19.97 -6.86
CA SER A 426 14.22 19.59 -8.19
C SER A 426 13.43 18.45 -8.82
N SER A 427 13.10 17.42 -8.02
CA SER A 427 12.25 16.31 -8.45
C SER A 427 10.84 16.76 -8.78
N ALA A 428 10.28 17.69 -7.99
CA ALA A 428 8.93 18.20 -8.17
C ALA A 428 8.80 18.99 -9.48
N LEU A 429 9.73 19.91 -9.73
CA LEU A 429 9.78 20.69 -10.94
C LEU A 429 10.03 19.79 -12.18
N GLY A 430 10.91 18.80 -12.05
CA GLY A 430 11.17 17.82 -13.10
C GLY A 430 9.92 17.02 -13.50
N ASN A 431 9.13 16.56 -12.53
CA ASN A 431 7.87 15.87 -12.78
C ASN A 431 6.88 16.73 -13.57
N LEU A 432 6.70 17.99 -13.20
CA LEU A 432 5.76 18.90 -13.87
C LEU A 432 6.20 19.26 -15.29
N PHE A 433 7.50 19.44 -15.54
CA PHE A 433 8.00 19.65 -16.91
C PHE A 433 7.82 18.43 -17.81
N GLN A 434 7.98 17.21 -17.25
CA GLN A 434 7.72 15.97 -17.99
C GLN A 434 6.23 15.83 -18.37
N VAL A 435 5.33 16.45 -17.62
CA VAL A 435 3.89 16.54 -17.92
C VAL A 435 3.60 17.58 -19.01
N TRP A 436 4.24 18.74 -18.92
CA TRP A 436 3.98 19.86 -19.83
C TRP A 436 4.35 19.54 -21.29
N ARG A 437 5.40 18.74 -21.49
CA ARG A 437 5.89 18.38 -22.83
C ARG A 437 4.90 17.55 -23.67
N PRO A 438 4.29 16.47 -23.16
CA PRO A 438 3.18 15.77 -23.83
C PRO A 438 1.97 16.65 -24.14
N LEU A 439 1.59 17.55 -23.22
CA LEU A 439 0.49 18.50 -23.40
C LEU A 439 0.75 19.42 -24.60
N LEU A 440 1.92 20.06 -24.66
CA LEU A 440 2.32 20.92 -25.79
C LEU A 440 2.31 20.17 -27.13
N ARG A 441 2.80 18.93 -27.16
CA ARG A 441 2.81 18.10 -28.38
C ARG A 441 1.41 17.72 -28.85
N SER A 442 0.49 17.58 -27.92
CA SER A 442 -0.88 17.13 -28.17
C SER A 442 -1.87 18.30 -28.22
N ALA A 443 -1.40 19.55 -28.20
CA ALA A 443 -2.25 20.75 -28.19
C ALA A 443 -3.27 20.75 -29.34
N HIS A 444 -2.86 20.28 -30.52
CA HIS A 444 -3.72 20.16 -31.71
C HIS A 444 -4.94 19.23 -31.54
N ILE A 445 -4.97 18.37 -30.53
CA ILE A 445 -6.07 17.46 -30.23
C ILE A 445 -7.15 18.18 -29.40
N PHE A 446 -6.79 19.24 -28.66
CA PHE A 446 -7.72 19.99 -27.84
C PHE A 446 -8.43 21.09 -28.64
N LYS A 447 -9.57 21.55 -28.10
CA LYS A 447 -10.31 22.70 -28.66
C LYS A 447 -9.43 23.96 -28.63
N GLU A 448 -9.67 24.86 -29.59
CA GLU A 448 -8.84 26.04 -29.86
C GLU A 448 -8.57 26.91 -28.62
N ASN A 449 -9.57 27.12 -27.76
CA ASN A 449 -9.43 27.87 -26.51
C ASN A 449 -8.41 27.26 -25.54
N ILE A 450 -8.37 25.93 -25.42
CA ILE A 450 -7.41 25.21 -24.58
C ILE A 450 -6.03 25.19 -25.23
N SER A 451 -5.97 25.02 -26.55
CA SER A 451 -4.71 25.04 -27.31
C SER A 451 -4.01 26.39 -27.18
N VAL A 452 -4.76 27.49 -27.29
CA VAL A 452 -4.24 28.86 -27.07
C VAL A 452 -3.75 29.03 -25.64
N LEU A 453 -4.46 28.50 -24.63
CA LEU A 453 -4.03 28.56 -23.22
C LEU A 453 -2.70 27.82 -22.98
N ILE A 454 -2.55 26.63 -23.56
CA ILE A 454 -1.32 25.84 -23.46
C ILE A 454 -0.15 26.61 -24.12
N GLU A 455 -0.40 27.22 -25.28
CA GLU A 455 0.59 28.01 -26.01
C GLU A 455 0.92 29.34 -25.32
N SER A 456 -0.03 30.01 -24.68
CA SER A 456 0.22 31.28 -23.98
C SER A 456 1.19 31.10 -22.81
N HIS A 457 1.10 29.97 -22.11
CA HIS A 457 2.02 29.63 -21.03
C HIS A 457 3.40 29.19 -21.53
N LYS A 458 3.53 28.77 -22.81
CA LYS A 458 4.82 28.40 -23.43
C LYS A 458 5.87 29.52 -23.32
N CYS A 459 5.44 30.78 -23.40
CA CYS A 459 6.32 31.95 -23.32
C CYS A 459 6.95 32.15 -21.93
N CYS A 460 6.41 31.53 -20.87
CA CYS A 460 6.94 31.68 -19.52
C CYS A 460 8.06 30.69 -19.16
N TYR A 461 8.43 29.79 -20.09
CA TYR A 461 9.37 28.68 -19.84
C TYR A 461 10.65 28.73 -20.67
N TYR A 462 10.87 29.82 -21.43
CA TYR A 462 12.10 30.09 -22.19
C TYR A 462 12.92 31.20 -21.56
#